data_AF-A0A963ZSI9-F1
#
_entry.id   AF-A0A963ZSI9-F1
#
_cell.length_a   1.000
_cell.length_b   1.000
_cell.length_c   1.000
_cell.angle_alpha   90.00
_cell.angle_beta   90.00
_cell.angle_gamma   90.00
#
_symmetry.space_group_name_H-M   'P 1'
#
loop_
_entity.id
_entity.type
_entity.pdbx_description
1 polymer ?
#
loop_
_entity_poly.entity_id
_entity_poly.type
_entity_poly.pdbx_seq_one_letter_code
_entity_poly.pdbx_strand_id
1 'polypeptide(L)'
;MTTLTRKQVSTWILGRTVSADVVFGSPSKKCAGTGICKVSTRSEALIDPELPCCNKSAAEIGICRQDRLVFRIEKQGLCAKLVNSQFAFGRFKMDESVFLPLFVSAAFNLPPIQLTAGVFPVQFLEDHIEIELRFQQA
;
A
#
# COMPACT_ATOMS: atom_id res chain seq x y z
N MET A 1 -6.73 34.09 -9.87
CA MET A 1 -5.73 33.30 -9.10
C MET A 1 -6.22 31.87 -9.04
N THR A 2 -5.79 31.02 -9.97
CA THR A 2 -6.28 29.64 -10.07
C THR A 2 -5.08 28.72 -9.92
N THR A 3 -4.73 28.41 -8.67
CA THR A 3 -3.67 27.47 -8.36
C THR A 3 -4.21 26.07 -8.62
N LEU A 4 -4.09 25.60 -9.86
CA LEU A 4 -4.20 24.18 -10.18
C LEU A 4 -3.01 23.50 -9.51
N THR A 5 -3.19 23.03 -8.28
CA THR A 5 -2.29 22.05 -7.66
C THR A 5 -2.33 20.81 -8.52
N ARG A 6 -1.34 20.69 -9.40
CA ARG A 6 -1.09 19.51 -10.22
C ARG A 6 -1.00 18.32 -9.27
N LYS A 7 -2.07 17.52 -9.16
CA LYS A 7 -2.06 16.23 -8.47
C LYS A 7 -0.98 15.40 -9.15
N GLN A 8 0.19 15.30 -8.52
CA GLN A 8 1.35 14.65 -9.10
C GLN A 8 1.17 13.14 -8.91
N VAL A 9 0.46 12.53 -9.85
CA VAL A 9 0.30 11.07 -9.93
C VAL A 9 1.70 10.47 -10.04
N SER A 10 2.00 9.51 -9.18
CA SER A 10 3.27 8.79 -9.25
C SER A 10 3.39 8.08 -10.60
N THR A 11 4.52 8.31 -11.28
CA THR A 11 4.80 7.69 -12.59
C THR A 11 5.63 6.45 -12.36
N TRP A 12 5.16 5.30 -12.83
CA TRP A 12 5.90 4.04 -12.76
C TRP A 12 7.09 4.06 -13.70
N ILE A 13 8.29 3.75 -13.21
CA ILE A 13 9.50 3.74 -14.04
C ILE A 13 9.51 2.54 -14.99
N LEU A 14 9.05 1.38 -14.52
CA LEU A 14 9.15 0.14 -15.29
C LEU A 14 7.91 -0.16 -16.13
N GLY A 15 6.84 0.63 -16.03
CA GLY A 15 5.54 0.33 -16.64
C GLY A 15 4.93 -1.00 -16.18
N ARG A 16 5.51 -1.64 -15.16
CA ARG A 16 5.10 -2.93 -14.60
C ARG A 16 4.48 -2.70 -13.23
N THR A 17 3.34 -3.31 -12.99
CA THR A 17 2.64 -3.34 -11.70
C THR A 17 2.31 -4.77 -11.31
N VAL A 18 2.06 -4.96 -10.02
CA VAL A 18 1.59 -6.22 -9.43
C VAL A 18 0.29 -5.96 -8.72
N SER A 19 -0.74 -6.72 -9.09
CA SER A 19 -2.00 -6.76 -8.34
C SER A 19 -1.84 -7.61 -7.07
N ALA A 20 -2.22 -7.05 -5.94
CA ALA A 20 -2.13 -7.71 -4.65
C ALA A 20 -3.30 -7.32 -3.74
N ASP A 21 -3.55 -8.14 -2.74
CA ASP A 21 -4.35 -7.75 -1.59
C ASP A 21 -3.43 -7.27 -0.46
N VAL A 22 -3.77 -6.14 0.15
CA VAL A 22 -3.04 -5.55 1.27
C VAL A 22 -3.91 -5.57 2.51
N VAL A 23 -3.42 -6.21 3.56
CA VAL A 23 -4.01 -6.16 4.90
C VAL A 23 -3.27 -5.10 5.71
N PHE A 24 -3.99 -4.12 6.23
CA PHE A 24 -3.46 -3.02 7.05
C PHE A 24 -3.32 -3.43 8.52
N GLY A 25 -2.34 -2.82 9.20
CA GLY A 25 -1.98 -3.08 10.60
C GLY A 25 -0.51 -3.46 10.75
N SER A 26 -0.11 -3.90 11.93
CA SER A 26 1.26 -4.30 12.23
C SER A 26 1.34 -5.83 12.47
N PRO A 27 2.23 -6.58 11.80
CA PRO A 27 2.39 -8.02 12.02
C PRO A 27 2.62 -8.41 13.50
N SER A 28 3.49 -7.67 14.20
CA SER A 28 3.81 -7.90 15.62
C SER A 28 2.61 -7.72 16.56
N LYS A 29 1.57 -7.02 16.11
CA LYS A 29 0.34 -6.72 16.86
C LYS A 29 -0.87 -7.47 16.33
N LYS A 30 -0.69 -8.64 15.69
CA LYS A 30 -1.78 -9.45 15.10
C LYS A 30 -2.66 -8.63 14.13
N CYS A 31 -2.03 -7.83 13.27
CA CYS A 31 -2.69 -6.90 12.34
C CYS A 31 -3.53 -5.79 12.99
N ALA A 32 -3.31 -5.48 14.27
CA ALA A 32 -3.82 -4.25 14.88
C ALA A 32 -2.87 -3.07 14.60
N GLY A 33 -3.34 -1.83 14.83
CA GLY A 33 -2.51 -0.62 14.69
C GLY A 33 -2.40 -0.12 13.25
N THR A 34 -1.28 0.52 12.91
CA THR A 34 -1.04 1.15 11.61
C THR A 34 0.05 0.44 10.81
N GLY A 35 -0.03 0.54 9.49
CA GLY A 35 0.98 0.01 8.58
C GLY A 35 0.47 -1.11 7.70
N ILE A 36 1.37 -1.97 7.23
CA ILE A 36 1.05 -3.12 6.39
C ILE A 36 1.27 -4.39 7.21
N CYS A 37 0.20 -5.16 7.41
CA CYS A 37 0.28 -6.45 8.11
C CYS A 37 0.65 -7.58 7.16
N LYS A 38 0.03 -7.61 5.97
CA LYS A 38 0.24 -8.69 5.01
C LYS A 38 0.02 -8.18 3.60
N VAL A 39 0.78 -8.73 2.68
CA VAL A 39 0.53 -8.62 1.24
C VAL A 39 0.33 -10.03 0.72
N SER A 40 -0.65 -10.25 -0.15
CA SER A 40 -0.90 -11.54 -0.79
C SER A 40 -1.25 -11.35 -2.25
N THR A 41 -1.08 -12.40 -3.05
CA THR A 41 -1.58 -12.42 -4.43
C THR A 41 -3.07 -12.09 -4.42
N ARG A 42 -3.52 -11.25 -5.36
CA ARG A 42 -4.95 -10.97 -5.52
C ARG A 42 -5.65 -12.30 -5.82
N SER A 43 -6.48 -12.75 -4.89
CA SER A 43 -7.33 -13.93 -5.09
C SER A 43 -8.71 -13.42 -5.50
N GLU A 44 -9.28 -13.95 -6.59
CA GLU A 44 -10.67 -13.69 -6.96
C GLU A 44 -11.66 -14.26 -5.92
N ALA A 45 -11.18 -15.14 -5.04
CA ALA A 45 -11.98 -15.74 -3.99
C ALA A 45 -11.92 -14.94 -2.68
N LEU A 46 -13.12 -14.57 -2.24
CA LEU A 46 -13.55 -14.15 -0.90
C LEU A 46 -13.33 -12.68 -0.55
N ILE A 47 -14.25 -11.85 -1.07
CA ILE A 47 -14.96 -10.92 -0.18
C ILE A 47 -15.49 -11.81 0.94
N ASP A 48 -14.84 -11.80 2.10
CA ASP A 48 -15.40 -12.45 3.29
C ASP A 48 -16.63 -11.62 3.68
N PRO A 49 -17.86 -12.11 3.43
CA PRO A 49 -19.07 -11.33 3.64
C PRO A 49 -19.33 -11.05 5.12
N GLU A 50 -18.60 -11.73 6.02
CA GLU A 50 -18.80 -11.70 7.47
C GLU A 50 -17.88 -10.71 8.19
N LEU A 51 -17.01 -9.97 7.48
CA LEU A 51 -16.07 -9.02 8.11
C LEU A 51 -16.60 -7.57 8.08
N PRO A 52 -17.11 -7.03 9.21
CA PRO A 52 -17.47 -5.62 9.30
C PRO A 52 -16.19 -4.77 9.23
N CYS A 53 -16.08 -3.89 8.22
CA CYS A 53 -14.85 -3.13 7.92
C CYS A 53 -13.63 -4.04 7.69
N CYS A 54 -13.46 -4.55 6.47
CA CYS A 54 -12.25 -5.29 6.11
C CYS A 54 -11.02 -4.38 6.21
N ASN A 55 -10.03 -4.76 7.05
CA ASN A 55 -8.69 -4.18 7.03
C ASN A 55 -7.90 -4.59 5.77
N LYS A 56 -8.60 -5.01 4.70
CA LYS A 56 -8.05 -5.59 3.47
C LYS A 56 -8.54 -4.75 2.31
N SER A 57 -7.63 -4.34 1.42
CA SER A 57 -8.02 -3.72 0.15
C SER A 57 -7.13 -4.22 -0.99
N ALA A 58 -7.69 -4.19 -2.19
CA ALA A 58 -6.93 -4.43 -3.41
C ALA A 58 -5.94 -3.29 -3.65
N ALA A 59 -4.77 -3.64 -4.16
CA ALA A 59 -3.72 -2.70 -4.46
C ALA A 59 -2.99 -3.05 -5.77
N GLU A 60 -2.60 -2.02 -6.50
CA GLU A 60 -1.53 -2.14 -7.49
C GLU A 60 -0.22 -1.64 -6.88
N ILE A 61 0.80 -2.48 -6.94
CA ILE A 61 2.15 -2.15 -6.46
C ILE A 61 3.02 -1.92 -7.69
N GLY A 62 3.80 -0.84 -7.73
CA GLY A 62 4.76 -0.59 -8.79
C GLY A 62 6.01 0.13 -8.30
N ILE A 63 7.04 0.15 -9.13
CA ILE A 63 8.29 0.87 -8.83
C ILE A 63 8.20 2.28 -9.41
N CYS A 64 8.29 3.28 -8.53
CA CYS A 64 8.29 4.70 -8.89
C CYS A 64 9.71 5.28 -8.91
N ARG A 65 10.63 4.76 -8.09
CA ARG A 65 12.06 5.14 -8.02
C ARG A 65 12.91 3.93 -7.60
N GLN A 66 14.23 4.02 -7.74
CA GLN A 66 15.16 2.93 -7.43
C GLN A 66 14.96 2.30 -6.04
N ASP A 67 14.54 3.09 -5.05
CA ASP A 67 14.33 2.69 -3.65
C ASP A 67 12.87 2.84 -3.19
N ARG A 68 11.93 3.05 -4.12
CA ARG A 68 10.52 3.36 -3.77
C ARG A 68 9.50 2.58 -4.58
N LEU A 69 8.58 2.00 -3.84
CA LEU A 69 7.35 1.43 -4.37
C LEU A 69 6.21 2.41 -4.14
N VAL A 70 5.28 2.47 -5.09
CA VAL A 70 3.97 3.07 -4.81
C VAL A 70 2.94 1.96 -4.73
N PHE A 71 2.08 2.09 -3.73
CA PHE A 71 0.91 1.26 -3.52
C PHE A 71 -0.30 2.11 -3.88
N ARG A 72 -1.03 1.73 -4.93
CA ARG A 72 -2.32 2.29 -5.30
C ARG A 72 -3.42 1.45 -4.69
N ILE A 73 -4.00 1.91 -3.60
CA ILE A 73 -5.04 1.20 -2.85
C ILE A 73 -6.41 1.60 -3.40
N GLU A 74 -7.20 0.63 -3.85
CA GLU A 74 -8.58 0.86 -4.27
C GLU A 74 -9.41 1.37 -3.08
N LYS A 75 -10.15 2.47 -3.26
CA LYS A 75 -10.99 3.02 -2.17
C LYS A 75 -12.23 2.18 -1.89
N GLN A 76 -12.72 1.44 -2.88
CA GLN A 76 -13.96 0.66 -2.76
C GLN A 76 -13.88 -0.39 -1.65
N GLY A 77 -12.67 -0.89 -1.35
CA GLY A 77 -12.41 -1.83 -0.25
C GLY A 77 -12.15 -1.18 1.11
N LEU A 78 -12.11 0.16 1.21
CA LEU A 78 -11.74 0.87 2.44
C LEU A 78 -12.95 1.49 3.11
N CYS A 79 -13.19 1.12 4.38
CA CYS A 79 -14.19 1.79 5.18
C CYS A 79 -13.66 3.08 5.83
N ALA A 80 -14.55 4.03 6.16
CA ALA A 80 -14.17 5.33 6.73
C ALA A 80 -13.32 5.22 8.01
N LYS A 81 -13.59 4.22 8.87
CA LYS A 81 -12.78 3.96 10.08
C LYS A 81 -11.32 3.63 9.73
N LEU A 82 -11.12 2.81 8.71
CA LEU A 82 -9.79 2.41 8.25
C LEU A 82 -9.07 3.58 7.58
N VAL A 83 -9.79 4.37 6.78
CA VAL A 83 -9.22 5.57 6.16
C VAL A 83 -8.75 6.56 7.23
N ASN A 84 -9.58 6.80 8.25
CA ASN A 84 -9.26 7.71 9.34
C ASN A 84 -8.14 7.19 10.25
N SER A 85 -7.95 5.88 10.37
CA SER A 85 -6.89 5.32 11.22
C SER A 85 -5.56 5.16 10.50
N GLN A 86 -5.57 4.76 9.22
CA GLN A 86 -4.35 4.50 8.44
C GLN A 86 -3.83 5.72 7.71
N PHE A 87 -4.72 6.62 7.25
CA PHE A 87 -4.39 7.71 6.33
C PHE A 87 -4.70 9.10 6.91
N ALA A 88 -4.79 9.19 8.24
CA ALA A 88 -5.03 10.44 8.95
C ALA A 88 -4.02 11.51 8.52
N PHE A 89 -4.51 12.75 8.33
CA PHE A 89 -3.67 13.91 8.00
C PHE A 89 -2.82 13.73 6.72
N GLY A 90 -3.25 12.90 5.77
CA GLY A 90 -2.51 12.67 4.53
C GLY A 90 -1.20 11.91 4.72
N ARG A 91 -1.13 11.08 5.77
CA ARG A 91 0.07 10.32 6.13
C ARG A 91 -0.27 8.88 6.41
N PHE A 92 0.64 7.99 6.02
CA PHE A 92 0.59 6.57 6.31
C PHE A 92 1.75 6.21 7.23
N LYS A 93 1.47 5.58 8.38
CA LYS A 93 2.48 5.24 9.38
C LYS A 93 2.70 3.75 9.43
N MET A 94 3.95 3.33 9.26
CA MET A 94 4.42 1.97 9.50
C MET A 94 5.30 1.96 10.76
N ASP A 95 4.83 1.31 11.82
CA ASP A 95 5.58 1.19 13.08
C ASP A 95 6.76 0.21 12.95
N GLU A 96 6.69 -0.74 12.02
CA GLU A 96 7.70 -1.77 11.83
C GLU A 96 7.97 -2.04 10.34
N SER A 97 9.16 -2.56 10.06
CA SER A 97 9.58 -2.96 8.72
C SER A 97 8.96 -4.31 8.36
N VAL A 98 8.60 -4.50 7.09
CA VAL A 98 7.88 -5.70 6.65
C VAL A 98 8.48 -6.24 5.37
N PHE A 99 8.74 -7.54 5.34
CA PHE A 99 9.15 -8.23 4.12
C PHE A 99 7.97 -8.39 3.17
N LEU A 100 8.17 -7.99 1.92
CA LEU A 100 7.22 -8.31 0.87
C LEU A 100 7.33 -9.79 0.48
N PRO A 101 6.21 -10.44 0.16
CA PRO A 101 6.23 -11.79 -0.35
C PRO A 101 7.06 -11.91 -1.64
N LEU A 102 7.63 -13.09 -1.87
CA LEU A 102 8.50 -13.36 -3.01
C LEU A 102 7.84 -13.09 -4.37
N PHE A 103 6.50 -13.19 -4.49
CA PHE A 103 5.83 -12.90 -5.76
C PHE A 103 5.97 -11.42 -6.17
N VAL A 104 6.08 -10.51 -5.20
CA VAL A 104 6.26 -9.08 -5.49
C VAL A 104 7.68 -8.83 -5.98
N SER A 105 8.69 -9.35 -5.27
CA SER A 105 10.09 -9.19 -5.70
C SER A 105 10.37 -9.87 -7.03
N ALA A 106 9.80 -11.07 -7.26
CA ALA A 106 9.92 -11.79 -8.52
C ALA A 106 9.32 -11.02 -9.70
N ALA A 107 8.18 -10.36 -9.53
CA ALA A 107 7.55 -9.59 -10.59
C ALA A 107 8.39 -8.40 -11.08
N PHE A 108 9.25 -7.87 -10.21
CA PHE A 108 10.19 -6.79 -10.52
C PHE A 108 11.62 -7.27 -10.81
N ASN A 109 11.87 -8.58 -10.78
CA ASN A 109 13.21 -9.17 -10.89
C ASN A 109 14.21 -8.57 -9.88
N LEU A 110 13.76 -8.41 -8.63
CA LEU A 110 14.55 -7.87 -7.52
C LEU A 110 14.84 -8.96 -6.47
N PRO A 111 15.92 -8.80 -5.69
CA PRO A 111 16.11 -9.55 -4.44
C PRO A 111 14.93 -9.37 -3.48
N PRO A 112 14.82 -10.17 -2.40
CA PRO A 112 13.79 -9.99 -1.38
C PRO A 112 13.69 -8.54 -0.92
N ILE A 113 12.48 -8.00 -0.97
CA ILE A 113 12.21 -6.60 -0.68
C ILE A 113 11.72 -6.46 0.75
N GLN A 114 12.32 -5.56 1.52
CA GLN A 114 11.83 -5.15 2.84
C GLN A 114 11.37 -3.70 2.81
N LEU A 115 10.10 -3.46 3.14
CA LEU A 115 9.58 -2.12 3.37
C LEU A 115 10.12 -1.59 4.69
N THR A 116 10.56 -0.33 4.70
CA THR A 116 11.10 0.31 5.91
C THR A 116 9.99 0.88 6.78
N ALA A 117 10.12 0.78 8.10
CA ALA A 117 9.29 1.56 9.03
C ALA A 117 9.42 3.08 8.79
N GLY A 118 8.37 3.84 9.06
CA GLY A 118 8.38 5.29 8.88
C GLY A 118 7.01 5.92 8.70
N VAL A 119 7.02 7.20 8.33
CA VAL A 119 5.83 7.98 7.97
C VAL A 119 5.94 8.41 6.52
N PHE A 120 4.94 8.05 5.73
CA PHE A 120 4.94 8.22 4.29
C PHE A 120 3.80 9.15 3.86
N PRO A 121 4.02 10.00 2.84
CA PRO A 121 2.98 10.85 2.31
C PRO A 121 1.92 10.00 1.60
N VAL A 122 0.67 10.45 1.70
CA VAL A 122 -0.48 9.80 1.06
C VAL A 122 -1.15 10.80 0.13
N GLN A 123 -1.44 10.37 -1.09
CA GLN A 123 -2.23 11.15 -2.04
C GLN A 123 -3.62 10.54 -2.19
N PHE A 124 -4.64 11.37 -2.01
CA PHE A 124 -6.03 10.98 -2.28
C PHE A 124 -6.41 11.38 -3.71
N LEU A 125 -6.51 10.38 -4.57
CA LEU A 125 -7.01 10.53 -5.94
C LEU A 125 -8.51 10.24 -5.97
N GLU A 126 -9.17 10.19 -7.12
CA GLU A 126 -10.63 10.06 -7.18
C GLU A 126 -11.08 8.67 -6.70
N ASP A 127 -10.51 7.64 -7.28
CA ASP A 127 -10.84 6.21 -7.17
C ASP A 127 -9.88 5.43 -6.25
N HIS A 128 -8.66 5.93 -6.04
CA HIS A 128 -7.64 5.25 -5.25
C HIS A 128 -6.84 6.19 -4.32
N ILE A 129 -6.05 5.58 -3.45
CA ILE A 129 -5.09 6.24 -2.56
C ILE A 129 -3.68 5.79 -2.97
N GLU A 130 -2.77 6.73 -3.19
CA GLU A 130 -1.36 6.41 -3.45
C GLU A 130 -0.52 6.56 -2.18
N ILE A 131 0.30 5.56 -1.88
CA ILE A 131 1.26 5.57 -0.78
C ILE A 131 2.64 5.29 -1.36
N GLU A 132 3.58 6.21 -1.19
CA GLU A 132 4.96 6.04 -1.64
C GLU A 132 5.82 5.51 -0.48
N LEU A 133 6.16 4.23 -0.55
CA LEU A 133 6.91 3.51 0.48
C LEU A 133 8.37 3.32 0.05
N ARG A 134 9.27 3.47 1.02
CA ARG A 134 10.68 3.13 0.84
C ARG A 134 10.90 1.65 1.07
N PHE A 135 11.80 1.07 0.30
CA PHE A 135 12.23 -0.29 0.49
C PHE A 135 13.75 -0.43 0.44
N GLN A 136 14.24 -1.51 1.03
CA GLN A 136 15.62 -1.97 0.91
C GLN A 136 15.63 -3.41 0.41
N GLN A 137 16.68 -3.76 -0.32
CA GLN A 137 16.93 -5.14 -0.75
C GLN A 137 17.71 -5.84 0.35
N ALA A 138 17.31 -7.06 0.68
CA ALA A 138 18.01 -7.93 1.61
C ALA A 138 18.97 -8.87 0.88
#